data_AF-A0A961L555-F1
#
_entry.id   AF-A0A961L555-F1
#
_cell.length_a   1.000
_cell.length_b   1.000
_cell.length_c   1.000
_cell.angle_alpha   90.00
_cell.angle_beta   90.00
_cell.angle_gamma   90.00
#
_symmetry.space_group_name_H-M   'P 1'
#
loop_
_entity.id
_entity.type
_entity.pdbx_description
1 polymer ?
#
loop_
_entity_poly.entity_id
_entity_poly.type
_entity_poly.pdbx_seq_one_letter_code
_entity_poly.pdbx_strand_id
1 'polypeptide(L)' 'MVELTLPQNSRLVTGRTWPKPASGNVRAFKIYRYDPDETGNPRIDTYFVDLDSCGPMVLDALI' A
#
# COMPACT_ATOMS: atom_id res chain seq x y z
N MET A 1 -16.14 29.79 3.58
CA MET A 1 -15.62 28.43 3.84
C MET A 1 -14.53 28.19 2.82
N VAL A 2 -13.29 27.98 3.24
CA VAL A 2 -12.16 27.67 2.34
C VAL A 2 -11.98 26.16 2.33
N GLU A 3 -12.08 25.55 1.15
CA GLU A 3 -11.74 24.15 0.98
C GLU A 3 -10.23 24.01 0.80
N LEU A 4 -9.56 23.50 1.83
CA LEU A 4 -8.17 23.07 1.75
C LEU A 4 -8.11 21.73 0.99
N THR A 5 -8.20 21.79 -0.34
CA THR A 5 -8.03 20.60 -1.18
C THR A 5 -6.56 20.38 -1.49
N LEU A 6 -6.15 19.11 -1.48
CA LEU A 6 -4.81 18.75 -1.92
C LEU A 6 -4.64 19.11 -3.41
N PRO A 7 -3.45 19.61 -3.81
CA PRO A 7 -3.09 19.80 -5.21
C PRO A 7 -3.33 18.53 -6.01
N GLN A 8 -3.61 18.66 -7.31
CA GLN A 8 -3.98 17.54 -8.18
C GLN A 8 -2.94 16.40 -8.19
N ASN A 9 -1.65 16.73 -7.98
CA ASN A 9 -0.52 15.80 -7.96
C ASN A 9 -0.14 15.29 -6.55
N SER A 10 -0.94 15.60 -5.54
CA SER A 10 -0.75 15.14 -4.16
C SER A 10 -1.96 14.37 -3.64
N ARG A 11 -2.84 13.91 -4.54
CA ARG A 11 -4.03 13.14 -4.18
C ARG A 11 -3.70 11.65 -4.22
N LEU A 12 -4.04 10.95 -3.15
CA LEU A 12 -3.86 9.50 -3.07
C LEU A 12 -4.73 8.80 -4.12
N VAL A 13 -4.11 7.96 -4.93
CA VAL A 13 -4.81 7.07 -5.87
C VAL A 13 -4.75 5.62 -5.41
N THR A 14 -5.73 4.81 -5.83
CA THR A 14 -5.68 3.36 -5.62
C THR A 14 -4.57 2.79 -6.51
N GLY A 15 -3.61 2.12 -5.89
CA GLY A 15 -2.49 1.49 -6.56
C GLY A 15 -2.75 0.05 -6.96
N ARG A 16 -1.68 -0.74 -7.02
CA ARG A 16 -1.73 -2.15 -7.41
C ARG A 16 -2.23 -3.01 -6.25
N THR A 17 -3.11 -3.95 -6.55
CA THR A 17 -3.50 -5.00 -5.61
C THR A 17 -2.85 -6.30 -6.04
N TRP A 18 -2.02 -6.85 -5.18
CA TRP A 18 -1.36 -8.13 -5.44
C TRP A 18 -2.32 -9.29 -5.15
N PRO A 19 -2.13 -10.46 -5.77
CA PRO A 19 -3.01 -11.61 -5.58
C PRO A 19 -3.11 -12.01 -4.11
N LYS A 20 -4.33 -12.23 -3.63
CA LYS A 20 -4.57 -12.75 -2.28
C LYS A 20 -4.43 -14.28 -2.30
N PRO A 21 -3.65 -14.88 -1.40
CA PRO A 21 -3.63 -16.33 -1.22
C PRO A 21 -5.03 -16.89 -0.89
N ALA A 22 -5.33 -18.10 -1.38
CA ALA A 22 -6.66 -18.72 -1.24
C ALA A 22 -6.98 -19.14 0.21
N SER A 23 -5.95 -19.44 1.00
CA SER A 23 -6.06 -19.91 2.39
C SER A 23 -4.85 -19.49 3.20
N GLY A 24 -4.97 -19.51 4.52
CA GLY A 24 -3.90 -19.14 5.47
C GLY A 24 -4.27 -17.92 6.31
N ASN A 25 -3.42 -17.61 7.29
CA ASN A 25 -3.57 -16.45 8.17
C ASN A 25 -3.11 -15.18 7.46
N VAL A 26 -3.87 -14.76 6.45
CA VAL A 26 -3.47 -13.68 5.54
C VAL A 26 -3.86 -12.31 6.08
N ARG A 27 -2.92 -11.37 6.08
CA ARG A 27 -3.16 -9.96 6.39
C ARG A 27 -2.90 -9.07 5.18
N ALA A 28 -3.78 -8.09 4.98
CA ALA A 28 -3.64 -7.07 3.96
C ALA A 28 -2.81 -5.89 4.48
N PHE A 29 -1.70 -5.60 3.81
CA PHE A 29 -0.84 -4.45 4.06
C PHE A 29 -1.06 -3.41 2.97
N LYS A 30 -1.51 -2.22 3.38
CA LYS A 30 -1.68 -1.07 2.49
C LYS A 30 -0.43 -0.21 2.57
N ILE A 31 0.35 -0.19 1.50
CA ILE A 31 1.67 0.46 1.44
C ILE A 31 1.56 1.71 0.55
N TYR A 32 1.89 2.86 1.14
CA TYR A 32 2.04 4.11 0.40
C TYR A 32 3.25 4.02 -0.52
N ARG A 33 3.06 4.32 -1.80
CA ARG A 33 4.10 4.30 -2.82
C ARG A 33 4.11 5.63 -3.55
N TYR A 34 5.27 6.25 -3.58
CA TYR A 34 5.54 7.44 -4.35
C TYR A 34 6.91 7.28 -5.00
N ASP A 35 6.98 7.60 -6.28
CA ASP A 35 8.20 7.58 -7.06
C ASP A 35 8.46 9.04 -7.51
N PRO A 36 9.57 9.68 -7.09
CA PRO A 36 9.85 11.07 -7.43
C PRO A 36 10.28 11.24 -8.90
N ASP A 37 10.71 10.16 -9.57
CA ASP A 37 11.14 10.19 -10.97
C ASP A 37 9.95 9.98 -11.92
N GLU A 38 8.88 9.32 -11.45
CA GLU A 38 7.61 9.21 -12.19
C GLU A 38 6.73 10.46 -11.97
N THR A 39 6.13 10.99 -13.04
CA THR A 39 5.19 12.14 -12.98
C THR A 39 3.78 11.71 -12.52
N GLY A 40 3.71 10.93 -11.44
CA GLY A 40 2.50 10.31 -10.92
C GLY A 40 2.04 10.85 -9.57
N ASN A 41 0.75 10.66 -9.28
CA ASN A 41 0.20 10.83 -7.94
C ASN A 41 0.71 9.71 -7.01
N PRO A 42 0.86 9.99 -5.70
CA PRO A 42 1.13 8.95 -4.74
C PRO A 42 -0.03 7.94 -4.70
N ARG A 43 0.30 6.66 -4.53
CA ARG A 43 -0.66 5.57 -4.57
C ARG A 43 -0.60 4.68 -3.34
N ILE A 44 -1.66 3.93 -3.10
CA ILE A 44 -1.68 2.88 -2.08
C ILE A 44 -1.75 1.52 -2.76
N ASP A 45 -0.67 0.75 -2.67
CA ASP A 45 -0.62 -0.63 -3.13
C ASP A 45 -1.07 -1.57 -1.98
N THR A 46 -1.76 -2.67 -2.31
CA THR A 46 -2.22 -3.67 -1.33
C THR A 46 -1.49 -4.98 -1.53
N TYR A 47 -0.80 -5.44 -0.49
CA TYR A 47 -0.08 -6.72 -0.45
C TYR A 47 -0.77 -7.65 0.55
N PHE A 48 -0.83 -8.94 0.21
CA PHE A 48 -1.37 -9.96 1.10
C PHE A 48 -0.21 -10.84 1.56
N VAL A 49 0.07 -10.84 2.85
CA VAL A 49 1.16 -11.62 3.46
C VAL A 49 0.55 -12.67 4.38
N ASP A 50 1.06 -13.90 4.28
CA ASP A 50 0.71 -14.99 5.18
C ASP A 50 1.52 -14.87 6.48
N LEU A 51 0.82 -14.60 7.58
CA LEU A 51 1.42 -14.38 8.89
C LEU A 51 2.06 -15.65 9.47
N ASP A 52 1.67 -16.84 8.99
CA ASP A 52 2.28 -18.09 9.45
C ASP A 52 3.70 -18.27 8.87
N SER A 53 4.02 -17.54 7.79
CA SER A 53 5.33 -17.52 7.13
C SER A 53 6.14 -16.25 7.40
N CYS A 54 5.61 -15.34 8.23
CA CYS A 54 6.18 -14.02 8.52
C CYS A 54 6.56 -13.93 9.99
N GLY A 55 7.64 -13.19 10.29
CA GLY A 55 7.98 -12.84 11.67
C GLY A 55 6.88 -12.00 12.35
N PRO A 56 6.92 -11.88 13.69
CA PRO A 56 5.86 -11.24 14.46
C PRO A 56 5.75 -9.72 14.25
N MET A 57 6.74 -9.08 13.62
CA MET A 57 6.81 -7.64 13.48
C MET A 57 6.44 -7.17 12.07
N VAL A 58 5.94 -5.93 11.97
CA VAL A 58 5.57 -5.32 10.67
C VAL A 58 6.77 -5.19 9.74
N LEU A 59 7.97 -5.00 10.28
CA LEU A 59 9.20 -4.94 9.48
C LEU A 59 9.47 -6.27 8.76
N ASP A 60 9.13 -7.40 9.37
CA ASP A 60 9.32 -8.73 8.78
C ASP A 60 8.42 -8.90 7.54
N ALA A 61 7.27 -8.21 7.48
CA ALA A 61 6.36 -8.23 6.35
C ALA A 61 6.80 -7.33 5.17
N LEU A 62 7.87 -6.54 5.34
CA LEU A 62 8.40 -5.62 4.32
C LEU A 62 9.63 -6.17 3.58
N ILE A 63 10.18 -7.30 4.02
CA ILE A 63 11.42 -7.94 3.51
C ILE A 63 11.05 -9.09 2.57
#